data_AF-A0A2M8DLR6-F1
#
_entry.id   AF-A0A2M8DLR6-F1
#
_cell.length_a   1.000
_cell.length_b   1.000
_cell.length_c   1.000
_cell.angle_alpha   90.00
_cell.angle_beta   90.00
_cell.angle_gamma   90.00
#
_symmetry.space_group_name_H-M   'P 1'
#
loop_
_entity.id
_entity.type
_entity.pdbx_description
1 polymer ?
#
loop_
_entity_poly.entity_id
_entity_poly.type
_entity_poly.pdbx_seq_one_letter_code
_entity_poly.pdbx_strand_id
1 'polypeptide(L)' 'TVYSIGDFSKEICAGPHVKRTSELGHFGILKEESSGVGVRRIRAILVK' A
#
# COMPACT_ATOMS: atom_id res chain seq x y z
N THR A 1 -2.99 4.50 16.98
CA THR A 1 -4.39 4.21 16.62
C THR A 1 -4.42 3.01 15.68
N VAL A 2 -5.45 2.18 15.73
CA VAL A 2 -5.61 1.07 14.77
C VAL A 2 -6.33 1.61 13.54
N TYR A 3 -5.70 1.51 12.37
CA TYR A 3 -6.30 1.82 11.09
C TYR A 3 -6.83 0.53 10.46
N SER A 4 -7.94 0.61 9.73
CA SER A 4 -8.60 -0.56 9.13
C SER A 4 -9.15 -0.21 7.75
N ILE A 5 -8.86 -1.05 6.77
CA ILE A 5 -9.36 -0.99 5.41
C ILE A 5 -10.41 -2.10 5.27
N GLY A 6 -11.65 -1.80 5.66
CA GLY A 6 -12.74 -2.79 5.71
C GLY A 6 -12.32 -4.06 6.45
N ASP A 7 -12.62 -5.21 5.85
CA ASP A 7 -12.21 -6.54 6.32
C ASP A 7 -10.89 -7.03 5.70
N PHE A 8 -10.24 -6.21 4.87
CA PHE A 8 -9.07 -6.63 4.10
C PHE A 8 -7.75 -6.45 4.85
N SER A 9 -7.58 -5.33 5.57
CA SER A 9 -6.33 -5.03 6.28
C SER A 9 -6.58 -4.23 7.55
N LYS A 10 -5.79 -4.49 8.60
CA LYS A 10 -5.76 -3.71 9.84
C LYS A 10 -4.33 -3.54 10.29
N GLU A 11 -3.94 -2.32 10.61
CA GLU A 11 -2.58 -1.97 10.97
C GLU A 11 -2.54 -0.93 12.08
N ILE A 12 -1.41 -0.86 12.79
CA ILE A 12 -1.17 0.20 13.77
C ILE A 12 -0.50 1.36 13.02
N CYS A 13 -1.30 2.34 12.63
CA CYS A 13 -0.83 3.54 11.92
C CYS A 13 -1.39 4.80 12.59
N ALA A 14 -0.55 5.83 12.69
CA ALA A 14 -0.87 7.15 13.25
C ALA A 14 -0.80 8.28 12.20
N GLY A 15 -0.66 7.93 10.92
CA GLY A 15 -0.57 8.89 9.81
C GLY A 15 -1.94 9.34 9.29
N PRO A 16 -1.96 10.36 8.42
CA PRO A 16 -3.17 10.77 7.72
C PRO A 16 -3.55 9.72 6.66
N HIS A 17 -4.85 9.43 6.56
CA HIS A 17 -5.40 8.50 5.58
C HIS A 17 -6.48 9.17 4.73
N VAL A 18 -6.63 8.68 3.49
CA VAL A 18 -7.77 9.04 2.63
C VAL A 18 -9.06 8.47 3.20
N LYS A 19 -10.20 9.07 2.86
CA LYS A 19 -11.51 8.58 3.33
C LYS A 19 -11.95 7.30 2.60
N ARG A 20 -11.61 7.16 1.31
CA ARG A 20 -11.90 5.98 0.49
C ARG A 20 -10.71 5.64 -0.41
N THR A 21 -10.46 4.35 -0.59
CA THR A 21 -9.38 3.84 -1.47
C THR A 21 -9.57 4.25 -2.94
N SER A 22 -10.81 4.44 -3.39
CA SER A 22 -11.12 4.93 -4.73
C SER A 22 -10.54 6.33 -5.04
N GLU A 23 -10.19 7.11 -4.01
CA GLU A 23 -9.59 8.43 -4.18
C GLU A 23 -8.10 8.35 -4.58
N LEU A 24 -7.47 7.19 -4.44
CA LEU A 24 -6.03 6.99 -4.70
C LEU A 24 -5.71 6.77 -6.19
N GLY A 25 -6.71 6.54 -7.06
CA GLY A 25 -6.49 6.25 -8.48
C GLY A 25 -6.00 4.82 -8.75
N HIS A 26 -5.26 4.62 -9.84
CA HIS A 26 -4.76 3.30 -10.24
C HIS A 26 -3.39 3.00 -9.64
N PHE A 27 -3.28 1.85 -8.96
CA PHE A 27 -2.00 1.37 -8.43
C PHE A 27 -1.18 0.68 -9.52
N GLY A 28 -0.01 1.23 -9.85
CA GLY A 28 0.90 0.70 -10.86
C GLY A 28 2.23 0.28 -10.28
N ILE A 29 2.69 -0.94 -10.57
CA ILE A 29 4.01 -1.44 -10.15
C ILE A 29 5.06 -1.00 -11.17
N LEU A 30 6.10 -0.31 -10.70
CA LEU A 30 7.22 0.16 -11.54
C LEU A 30 8.35 -0.86 -11.61
N LYS A 31 8.66 -1.51 -10.49
CA LYS A 31 9.77 -2.45 -10.39
C LYS A 31 9.49 -3.48 -9.31
N GLU A 32 9.88 -4.72 -9.58
CA GLU A 32 9.97 -5.78 -8.59
C GLU A 32 11.38 -6.39 -8.63
N GLU A 33 12.03 -6.52 -7.47
CA GLU A 33 13.37 -7.09 -7.38
C GLU A 33 13.55 -7.93 -6.11
N SER A 34 14.49 -8.90 -6.15
CA SER A 34 14.90 -9.62 -4.95
C SER A 34 15.69 -8.70 -4.03
N SER A 35 15.39 -8.72 -2.72
CA SER A 35 16.08 -7.95 -1.68
C SER A 35 16.74 -8.87 -0.65
N GLY A 36 17.00 -10.13 -1.01
CA GLY A 36 17.57 -11.16 -0.14
C GLY A 36 16.81 -12.48 -0.22
N VAL A 37 17.28 -13.50 0.52
CA VAL A 37 16.64 -14.80 0.56
C VAL A 37 15.25 -14.67 1.19
N GLY A 38 14.21 -15.03 0.43
CA GLY A 38 12.81 -14.97 0.88
C GLY A 38 12.20 -13.57 0.91
N VAL A 39 12.92 -12.52 0.46
CA VAL A 39 12.45 -11.14 0.50
C VAL A 39 12.38 -10.54 -0.90
N ARG A 40 11.22 -9.99 -1.26
CA ARG A 40 11.01 -9.25 -2.51
C ARG A 40 10.64 -7.81 -2.21
N ARG A 41 11.15 -6.89 -3.02
CA ARG A 41 10.84 -5.46 -2.93
C ARG A 41 10.02 -5.04 -4.14
N ILE A 42 8.86 -4.46 -3.88
CA ILE A 42 7.96 -3.92 -4.90
C ILE A 42 8.00 -2.40 -4.79
N ARG A 43 8.30 -1.71 -5.89
CA ARG A 43 8.16 -0.25 -6.02
C ARG A 43 6.96 0.05 -6.90
N ALA A 44 6.05 0.86 -6.41
CA ALA A 44 4.81 1.20 -7.08
C ALA A 44 4.47 2.69 -6.92
N ILE A 45 3.60 3.18 -7.80
CA ILE A 45 3.06 4.54 -7.80
C ILE A 45 1.54 4.52 -7.93
N LEU A 46 0.92 5.65 -7.63
CA LEU A 46 -0.46 5.92 -7.95
C LEU A 46 -0.49 6.73 -9.25
N VAL A 47 -1.11 6.15 -10.28
CA VAL A 47 -1.36 6.79 -11.57
C VAL A 47 -2.77 7.38 -11.51
N LYS A 48 -2.90 8.66 -11.86
CA LYS A 48 -4.19 9.34 -11.98
C LYS A 48 -4.89 8.97 -13.27
#